data_AF-W2XSR2-F1
#
_entry.id   AF-W2XSR2-F1
#
_cell.length_a   1.000
_cell.length_b   1.000
_cell.length_c   1.000
_cell.angle_alpha   90.00
_cell.angle_beta   90.00
_cell.angle_gamma   90.00
#
_symmetry.space_group_name_H-M   'P 1'
#
loop_
_entity.id
_entity.type
_entity.pdbx_description
1 polymer ?
#
loop_
_entity_poly.entity_id
_entity_poly.type
_entity_poly.pdbx_seq_one_letter_code
_entity_poly.pdbx_strand_id
1 'polypeptide(L)'
;MPPPQTRQIHVLVEAPPRERHDSEKEERAVKKVKTIVTEIQDETMMAVAATLDFETWDVGGAVLNVCNVEPDFPQWLYVRKETLDIIQIFKDHIKNGLNTVFVGTPGVGKSTLVVLFALYMALCQKKRIILFRKIKSKGYSVLYMDASNKRYWRKESAELSDLDLMNGKGFELILDGFTQDDVKTNFGRLARFQRRHLALAMPSAILVEFRFEHHWRAFSLD
;
A
#
# COMPACT_ATOMS: atom_id res chain seq x y z
N MET A 1 7.12 43.97 -41.89
CA MET A 1 7.56 42.56 -42.04
C MET A 1 6.78 41.69 -41.06
N PRO A 2 6.18 40.56 -41.52
CA PRO A 2 5.46 39.57 -40.71
C PRO A 2 6.40 38.41 -40.25
N PRO A 3 5.92 37.28 -39.66
CA PRO A 3 5.64 36.94 -38.23
C PRO A 3 6.56 35.79 -37.69
N PRO A 4 6.40 35.21 -36.45
CA PRO A 4 5.38 34.16 -36.14
C PRO A 4 4.74 34.33 -34.73
N GLN A 5 3.45 34.08 -34.52
CA GLN A 5 2.77 32.77 -34.29
C GLN A 5 3.39 31.86 -33.21
N THR A 6 2.52 31.52 -32.25
CA THR A 6 2.40 30.26 -31.46
C THR A 6 3.58 29.74 -30.63
N ARG A 7 3.35 29.62 -29.32
CA ARG A 7 3.66 28.41 -28.55
C ARG A 7 2.51 28.05 -27.60
N GLN A 8 1.31 27.92 -28.14
CA GLN A 8 0.39 26.92 -27.58
C GLN A 8 1.07 25.57 -27.81
N ILE A 9 1.50 24.92 -26.74
CA ILE A 9 1.96 23.54 -26.82
C ILE A 9 0.71 22.67 -26.95
N HIS A 10 0.31 22.38 -28.18
CA HIS A 10 -0.59 21.27 -28.47
C HIS A 10 0.25 20.01 -28.47
N VAL A 11 0.29 19.29 -27.35
CA VAL A 11 0.83 17.94 -27.34
C VAL A 11 -0.20 17.04 -28.01
N LEU A 12 -0.06 16.86 -29.33
CA LEU A 12 -0.70 15.75 -30.02
C LEU A 12 0.03 14.49 -29.59
N VAL A 13 -0.47 13.84 -28.53
CA VAL A 13 -0.01 12.50 -28.20
C VAL A 13 -0.63 11.58 -29.25
N GLU A 14 0.19 11.15 -30.21
CA GLU A 14 -0.14 10.03 -31.08
C GLU A 14 -0.37 8.82 -30.18
N ALA A 15 -1.64 8.45 -29.99
CA ALA A 15 -1.98 7.22 -29.32
C ALA A 15 -1.44 6.08 -30.18
N PRO A 16 -0.64 5.15 -29.63
CA PRO A 16 -0.23 3.97 -30.38
C PRO A 16 -1.48 3.28 -30.94
N PRO A 17 -1.40 2.67 -32.13
CA PRO A 17 -2.53 1.94 -32.69
C PRO A 17 -3.08 1.01 -31.63
N ARG A 18 -4.41 0.98 -31.48
CA ARG A 18 -5.08 -0.02 -30.65
C ARG A 18 -4.76 -1.40 -31.23
N GLU A 19 -3.66 -1.99 -30.76
CA GLU A 19 -3.45 -3.41 -30.91
C GLU A 19 -4.63 -4.09 -30.22
N ARG A 20 -5.35 -4.87 -31.02
CA ARG A 20 -6.51 -5.62 -30.60
C ARG A 20 -6.11 -6.53 -29.45
N HIS A 21 -7.05 -6.69 -28.53
CA HIS A 21 -6.98 -7.62 -27.41
C HIS A 21 -6.37 -8.97 -27.82
N ASP A 22 -5.16 -9.22 -27.36
CA ASP A 22 -4.66 -10.58 -27.17
C ASP A 22 -4.44 -10.73 -25.66
N SER A 23 -5.43 -11.34 -25.01
CA SER A 23 -5.42 -11.80 -23.62
C SER A 23 -4.27 -12.77 -23.28
N GLU A 24 -3.44 -13.11 -24.26
CA GLU A 24 -2.28 -14.00 -24.14
C GLU A 24 -0.97 -13.24 -23.83
N LYS A 25 -0.91 -11.91 -24.01
CA LYS A 25 0.27 -11.10 -23.66
C LYS A 25 0.39 -10.85 -22.15
N GLU A 26 -0.72 -10.87 -21.40
CA GLU A 26 -0.73 -10.72 -19.93
C GLU A 26 0.00 -11.89 -19.25
N GLU A 27 -0.01 -13.08 -19.87
CA GLU A 27 0.64 -14.29 -19.36
C GLU A 27 2.12 -14.41 -19.78
N ARG A 28 2.55 -13.69 -20.83
CA ARG A 28 3.93 -13.76 -21.37
C ARG A 28 4.90 -12.72 -20.80
N ALA A 29 4.43 -11.69 -20.10
CA ALA A 29 5.31 -10.72 -19.43
C ALA A 29 6.01 -11.29 -18.16
N VAL A 30 5.64 -12.49 -17.72
CA VAL A 30 6.25 -13.17 -16.56
C VAL A 30 7.58 -13.87 -16.93
N LYS A 31 7.98 -13.88 -18.21
CA LYS A 31 9.23 -14.51 -18.66
C LYS A 31 10.31 -13.48 -18.98
N LYS A 32 11.08 -13.07 -17.95
CA LYS A 32 12.57 -12.90 -17.97
C LYS A 32 13.08 -12.13 -16.75
N VAL A 33 13.10 -12.84 -15.63
CA VAL A 33 14.10 -12.95 -14.53
C VAL A 33 13.32 -13.80 -13.54
N LYS A 34 13.84 -14.96 -13.11
CA LYS A 34 13.17 -15.83 -12.12
C LYS A 34 13.00 -15.04 -10.82
N THR A 35 11.91 -14.29 -10.72
CA THR A 35 11.54 -13.59 -9.51
C THR A 35 10.38 -14.37 -8.95
N ILE A 36 10.61 -14.99 -7.79
CA ILE A 36 9.66 -15.89 -7.16
C ILE A 36 8.51 -15.00 -6.64
N VAL A 37 7.38 -15.07 -7.33
CA VAL A 37 6.11 -14.54 -6.84
C VAL A 37 5.45 -15.68 -6.07
N THR A 38 5.09 -15.42 -4.82
CA THR A 38 4.40 -16.38 -3.98
C THR A 38 2.92 -16.06 -4.03
N GLU A 39 2.12 -16.94 -4.62
CA GLU A 39 0.67 -16.87 -4.54
C GLU A 39 0.20 -17.18 -3.11
N ILE A 40 -0.81 -16.45 -2.65
CA ILE A 40 -1.40 -16.65 -1.32
C ILE A 40 -2.83 -17.17 -1.52
N GLN A 41 -3.14 -18.27 -0.84
CA GLN A 41 -4.46 -18.91 -0.92
C GLN A 41 -5.55 -18.02 -0.31
N ASP A 42 -6.75 -18.09 -0.87
CA ASP A 42 -7.91 -17.30 -0.39
C ASP A 42 -8.26 -17.68 1.05
N GLU A 43 -8.12 -18.95 1.42
CA GLU A 43 -8.32 -19.46 2.78
C GLU A 43 -7.38 -18.79 3.79
N THR A 44 -6.11 -18.60 3.42
CA THR A 44 -5.13 -17.87 4.25
C THR A 44 -5.55 -16.42 4.45
N MET A 45 -5.99 -15.75 3.38
CA MET A 45 -6.46 -14.37 3.45
C MET A 45 -7.74 -14.23 4.26
N MET A 46 -8.66 -15.19 4.17
CA MET A 46 -9.88 -15.23 4.98
C MET A 46 -9.59 -15.44 6.46
N ALA A 47 -8.60 -16.28 6.81
CA ALA A 47 -8.16 -16.45 8.18
C ALA A 47 -7.55 -15.16 8.77
N VAL A 48 -6.85 -14.37 7.95
CA VAL A 48 -6.39 -13.03 8.35
C VAL A 48 -7.57 -12.07 8.50
N ALA A 49 -8.49 -12.03 7.53
CA ALA A 49 -9.66 -11.16 7.56
C ALA A 49 -10.50 -11.36 8.84
N ALA A 50 -10.66 -12.60 9.29
CA ALA A 50 -11.39 -12.94 10.51
C ALA A 50 -10.78 -12.32 11.79
N THR A 51 -9.49 -11.99 11.78
CA THR A 51 -8.80 -11.33 12.91
C THR A 51 -8.83 -9.81 12.86
N LEU A 52 -9.21 -9.23 11.70
CA LEU A 52 -9.21 -7.79 11.44
C LEU A 52 -10.57 -7.12 11.70
N ASP A 53 -11.46 -7.81 12.41
CA ASP A 53 -12.67 -7.17 12.93
C ASP A 53 -12.33 -6.26 14.11
N PHE A 54 -11.87 -5.06 13.78
CA PHE A 54 -11.46 -4.08 14.78
C PHE A 54 -12.59 -3.63 15.73
N GLU A 55 -13.87 -3.89 15.41
CA GLU A 55 -14.97 -3.60 16.35
C GLU A 55 -14.98 -4.58 17.54
N THR A 56 -14.38 -5.76 17.37
CA THR A 56 -14.27 -6.78 18.43
C THR A 56 -13.02 -6.63 19.28
N TRP A 57 -12.12 -5.73 18.89
CA TRP A 57 -10.86 -5.53 19.60
C TRP A 57 -11.08 -4.76 20.90
N ASP A 58 -10.44 -5.23 21.97
CA ASP A 58 -10.37 -4.55 23.26
C ASP A 58 -8.91 -4.43 23.70
N VAL A 59 -8.65 -3.68 24.76
CA VAL A 59 -7.33 -3.56 25.37
C VAL A 59 -6.85 -4.94 25.82
N GLY A 60 -5.74 -5.41 25.26
CA GLY A 60 -5.23 -6.76 25.51
C GLY A 60 -4.52 -7.37 24.31
N GLY A 61 -4.33 -8.68 24.33
CA GLY A 61 -3.71 -9.41 23.24
C GLY A 61 -4.71 -9.71 22.11
N ALA A 62 -4.39 -9.29 20.89
CA ALA A 62 -5.08 -9.67 19.66
C ALA A 62 -4.21 -10.60 18.83
N VAL A 63 -4.78 -11.72 18.36
CA VAL A 63 -4.13 -12.65 17.42
C VAL A 63 -4.31 -12.09 16.01
N LEU A 64 -3.25 -12.06 15.21
CA LEU A 64 -3.26 -11.38 13.91
C LEU A 64 -3.24 -12.34 12.71
N ASN A 65 -2.72 -13.57 12.85
CA ASN A 65 -2.52 -14.53 11.74
C ASN A 65 -1.78 -13.98 10.50
N VAL A 66 -1.25 -12.76 10.56
CA VAL A 66 -0.62 -12.03 9.45
C VAL A 66 0.70 -12.67 9.05
N CYS A 67 1.37 -13.40 9.94
CA CYS A 67 2.61 -14.12 9.66
C CYS A 67 2.51 -15.08 8.45
N ASN A 68 1.31 -15.55 8.11
CA ASN A 68 1.08 -16.41 6.94
C ASN A 68 1.12 -15.64 5.60
N VAL A 69 1.07 -14.31 5.64
CA VAL A 69 1.10 -13.39 4.49
C VAL A 69 2.38 -12.54 4.51
N GLU A 70 2.78 -12.12 5.70
CA GLU A 70 3.99 -11.36 6.00
C GLU A 70 4.82 -12.12 7.05
N PRO A 71 5.76 -13.00 6.65
CA PRO A 71 6.51 -13.86 7.57
C PRO A 71 7.27 -13.13 8.68
N ASP A 72 7.73 -11.90 8.42
CA ASP A 72 8.42 -11.07 9.40
C ASP A 72 7.48 -10.36 10.41
N PHE A 73 6.18 -10.68 10.37
CA PHE A 73 5.16 -9.97 11.11
C PHE A 73 4.76 -10.71 12.39
N PRO A 74 4.50 -10.00 13.50
CA PRO A 74 4.17 -10.64 14.77
C PRO A 74 2.85 -11.43 14.68
N GLN A 75 2.81 -12.58 15.37
CA GLN A 75 1.61 -13.40 15.48
C GLN A 75 0.52 -12.76 16.35
N TRP A 76 0.93 -11.91 17.30
CA TRP A 76 0.04 -11.21 18.22
C TRP A 76 0.42 -9.74 18.38
N LEU A 77 -0.57 -8.92 18.70
CA LEU A 77 -0.42 -7.50 18.99
C LEU A 77 -1.04 -7.21 20.35
N TYR A 78 -0.31 -6.47 21.19
CA TYR A 78 -0.90 -5.88 22.38
C TYR A 78 -1.61 -4.58 22.02
N VAL A 79 -2.94 -4.64 21.96
CA VAL A 79 -3.83 -3.51 21.69
C VAL A 79 -3.93 -2.65 22.95
N ARG A 80 -3.66 -1.36 22.80
CA ARG A 80 -3.87 -0.35 23.84
C ARG A 80 -5.03 0.54 23.46
N LYS A 81 -5.48 1.37 24.40
CA LYS A 81 -6.53 2.35 24.14
C LYS A 81 -6.15 3.28 22.98
N GLU A 82 -4.89 3.71 22.93
CA GLU A 82 -4.37 4.54 21.84
C GLU A 82 -4.44 3.82 20.48
N THR A 83 -4.28 2.49 20.45
CA THR A 83 -4.47 1.70 19.22
C THR A 83 -5.89 1.82 18.72
N LEU A 84 -6.87 1.68 19.62
CA LEU A 84 -8.30 1.76 19.28
C LEU A 84 -8.65 3.17 18.77
N ASP A 85 -8.12 4.21 19.43
CA ASP A 85 -8.30 5.60 19.00
C ASP A 85 -7.71 5.83 17.58
N ILE A 86 -6.51 5.31 17.31
CA ILE A 86 -5.88 5.41 15.99
C ILE A 86 -6.69 4.67 14.92
N ILE A 87 -7.19 3.46 15.23
CA ILE A 87 -8.05 2.69 14.33
C ILE A 87 -9.30 3.51 13.98
N GLN A 88 -9.93 4.14 14.97
CA GLN A 88 -11.12 4.95 14.75
C GLN A 88 -10.83 6.15 13.83
N ILE A 89 -9.76 6.90 14.13
CA ILE A 89 -9.33 8.05 13.30
C ILE A 89 -9.02 7.59 11.87
N PHE A 90 -8.33 6.46 11.72
CA PHE A 90 -7.99 5.90 10.41
C PHE A 90 -9.24 5.52 9.61
N LYS A 91 -10.22 4.84 10.24
CA LYS A 91 -11.50 4.51 9.60
C LYS A 91 -12.21 5.77 9.12
N ASP A 92 -12.22 6.83 9.92
CA ASP A 92 -12.86 8.09 9.56
C ASP A 92 -12.11 8.83 8.44
N HIS A 93 -10.78 8.77 8.41
CA HIS A 93 -9.99 9.26 7.28
C HIS A 93 -10.32 8.54 5.98
N ILE A 94 -10.45 7.20 6.01
CA ILE A 94 -10.84 6.46 4.82
C ILE A 94 -12.22 6.89 4.33
N LYS A 95 -13.21 7.02 5.23
CA LYS A 95 -14.57 7.48 4.88
C LYS A 95 -14.55 8.86 4.22
N ASN A 96 -13.67 9.74 4.69
CA ASN A 96 -13.52 11.11 4.20
C ASN A 96 -12.55 11.24 3.02
N GLY A 97 -11.96 10.14 2.52
CA GLY A 97 -11.00 10.17 1.41
C GLY A 97 -9.69 10.88 1.74
N LEU A 98 -9.30 10.93 3.00
CA LEU A 98 -8.08 11.59 3.48
C LEU A 98 -6.86 10.67 3.41
N ASN A 99 -5.71 11.25 3.08
CA ASN A 99 -4.43 10.55 3.19
C ASN A 99 -3.99 10.49 4.65
N THR A 100 -3.46 9.34 5.07
CA THR A 100 -2.95 9.14 6.44
C THR A 100 -1.45 8.86 6.43
N VAL A 101 -0.71 9.51 7.32
CA VAL A 101 0.72 9.29 7.50
C VAL A 101 1.02 9.05 8.98
N PHE A 102 1.70 7.94 9.27
CA PHE A 102 2.14 7.61 10.62
C PHE A 102 3.56 8.14 10.86
N VAL A 103 3.72 9.01 11.86
CA VAL A 103 5.02 9.56 12.26
C VAL A 103 5.30 9.15 13.70
N GLY A 104 6.56 9.09 14.10
CA GLY A 104 6.91 8.75 15.49
C GLY A 104 8.25 8.05 15.60
N THR A 105 8.68 7.85 16.83
CA THR A 105 10.02 7.33 17.12
C THR A 105 10.27 5.94 16.51
N PRO A 106 11.51 5.57 16.19
CA PRO A 106 11.83 4.23 15.72
C PRO A 106 11.34 3.14 16.70
N GLY A 107 10.84 2.02 16.20
CA GLY A 107 10.40 0.88 17.03
C GLY A 107 8.96 0.96 17.58
N VAL A 108 8.24 2.07 17.37
CA VAL A 108 6.85 2.26 17.87
C VAL A 108 5.75 1.51 17.08
N GLY A 109 6.08 0.46 16.33
CA GLY A 109 5.05 -0.36 15.66
C GLY A 109 4.30 0.31 14.50
N LYS A 110 4.82 1.41 13.91
CA LYS A 110 4.19 2.08 12.74
C LYS A 110 3.97 1.11 11.57
N SER A 111 4.99 0.36 11.20
CA SER A 111 4.90 -0.64 10.12
C SER A 111 3.86 -1.70 10.44
N THR A 112 3.66 -2.05 11.72
CA THR A 112 2.60 -2.96 12.14
C THR A 112 1.22 -2.39 11.81
N LEU A 113 0.96 -1.13 12.19
CA LEU A 113 -0.31 -0.48 11.87
C LEU A 113 -0.52 -0.35 10.35
N VAL A 114 0.52 0.05 9.60
CA VAL A 114 0.45 0.19 8.13
C VAL A 114 0.03 -1.12 7.46
N VAL A 115 0.67 -2.24 7.81
CA VAL A 115 0.34 -3.57 7.24
C VAL A 115 -1.07 -4.01 7.64
N LEU A 116 -1.46 -3.84 8.92
CA LEU A 116 -2.81 -4.18 9.38
C LEU A 116 -3.88 -3.39 8.66
N PHE A 117 -3.65 -2.09 8.45
CA PHE A 117 -4.57 -1.23 7.72
C PHE A 117 -4.63 -1.56 6.23
N ALA A 118 -3.50 -1.91 5.61
CA ALA A 118 -3.50 -2.40 4.22
C ALA A 118 -4.35 -3.66 4.05
N LEU A 119 -4.21 -4.62 4.97
CA LEU A 119 -4.99 -5.85 4.98
C LEU A 119 -6.47 -5.56 5.26
N TYR A 120 -6.80 -4.70 6.21
CA TYR A 120 -8.17 -4.30 6.51
C TYR A 120 -8.85 -3.65 5.30
N MET A 121 -8.17 -2.72 4.63
CA MET A 121 -8.70 -2.08 3.42
C MET A 121 -8.92 -3.09 2.28
N ALA A 122 -7.98 -4.02 2.10
CA ALA A 122 -8.10 -5.04 1.06
C ALA A 122 -9.22 -6.07 1.35
N LEU A 123 -9.24 -6.59 2.57
CA LEU A 123 -10.02 -7.77 2.93
C LEU A 123 -11.42 -7.41 3.46
N CYS A 124 -11.53 -6.36 4.25
CA CYS A 124 -12.79 -5.93 4.87
C CYS A 124 -13.51 -4.90 4.00
N GLN A 125 -12.79 -3.92 3.44
CA GLN A 125 -13.38 -2.90 2.56
C GLN A 125 -13.38 -3.27 1.08
N LYS A 126 -12.80 -4.42 0.70
CA LYS A 126 -12.72 -4.92 -0.68
C LYS A 126 -12.08 -3.92 -1.65
N LYS A 127 -11.18 -3.07 -1.15
CA LYS A 127 -10.34 -2.20 -1.97
C LYS A 127 -9.25 -3.03 -2.64
N ARG A 128 -8.78 -2.59 -3.80
CA ARG A 128 -7.61 -3.19 -4.44
C ARG A 128 -6.38 -2.48 -3.92
N ILE A 129 -5.47 -3.20 -3.28
CA ILE A 129 -4.35 -2.62 -2.55
C ILE A 129 -3.04 -3.15 -3.10
N ILE A 130 -2.06 -2.25 -3.22
CA ILE A 130 -0.64 -2.59 -3.35
C ILE A 130 0.05 -2.07 -2.11
N LEU A 131 0.54 -2.98 -1.27
CA LEU A 131 1.40 -2.65 -0.15
C LEU A 131 2.85 -2.79 -0.62
N PHE A 132 3.54 -1.66 -0.72
CA PHE A 132 4.94 -1.58 -1.14
C PHE A 132 5.81 -1.20 0.05
N ARG A 133 6.68 -2.12 0.47
CA ARG A 133 7.46 -1.99 1.70
C ARG A 133 8.93 -1.87 1.38
N LYS A 134 9.63 -0.93 2.04
CA LYS A 134 11.09 -0.83 2.05
C LYS A 134 11.59 -1.41 3.37
N ILE A 135 12.08 -2.64 3.33
CA ILE A 135 12.55 -3.36 4.52
C ILE A 135 14.06 -3.15 4.65
N LYS A 136 14.49 -2.60 5.79
CA LYS A 136 15.90 -2.35 6.09
C LYS A 136 16.71 -3.64 5.87
N SER A 137 17.83 -3.53 5.16
CA SER A 137 18.73 -4.64 4.79
C SER A 137 18.13 -5.79 3.95
N LYS A 138 16.83 -5.79 3.65
CA LYS A 138 16.17 -6.81 2.80
C LYS A 138 15.71 -6.28 1.43
N GLY A 139 15.68 -4.96 1.24
CA GLY A 139 15.28 -4.34 -0.03
C GLY A 139 13.80 -3.99 -0.05
N TYR A 140 13.14 -4.16 -1.20
CA TYR A 140 11.70 -3.89 -1.34
C TYR A 140 10.90 -5.17 -1.41
N SER A 141 9.72 -5.17 -0.80
CA SER A 141 8.71 -6.19 -1.03
C SER A 141 7.39 -5.58 -1.50
N VAL A 142 6.63 -6.37 -2.27
CA VAL A 142 5.27 -6.04 -2.67
C VAL A 142 4.33 -7.11 -2.16
N LEU A 143 3.22 -6.68 -1.57
CA LEU A 143 2.03 -7.49 -1.37
C LEU A 143 0.89 -6.90 -2.20
N TYR A 144 0.43 -7.67 -3.18
CA TYR A 144 -0.70 -7.33 -4.03
C TYR A 144 -1.95 -8.01 -3.50
N MET A 145 -3.04 -7.24 -3.37
CA MET A 145 -4.30 -7.75 -2.85
C MET A 145 -5.49 -7.23 -3.65
N ASP A 146 -6.23 -8.14 -4.26
CA ASP A 146 -7.51 -7.89 -4.93
C ASP A 146 -8.52 -8.94 -4.48
N ALA A 147 -9.20 -8.65 -3.37
CA ALA A 147 -10.13 -9.58 -2.75
C ALA A 147 -11.39 -9.83 -3.60
N SER A 148 -11.78 -8.88 -4.45
CA SER A 148 -12.93 -9.05 -5.35
C SER A 148 -12.67 -10.13 -6.40
N ASN A 149 -11.41 -10.25 -6.84
CA ASN A 149 -11.00 -11.24 -7.84
C ASN A 149 -10.26 -12.45 -7.23
N LYS A 150 -10.15 -12.52 -5.90
CA LYS A 150 -9.38 -13.54 -5.17
C LYS A 150 -7.93 -13.67 -5.65
N ARG A 151 -7.30 -12.53 -5.97
CA ARG A 151 -5.91 -12.49 -6.44
C ARG A 151 -5.04 -11.88 -5.37
N TYR A 152 -4.16 -12.70 -4.80
CA TYR A 152 -3.23 -12.29 -3.77
C TYR A 152 -1.87 -12.90 -4.06
N TRP A 153 -0.84 -12.07 -4.04
CA TRP A 153 0.51 -12.55 -4.22
C TRP A 153 1.51 -11.61 -3.58
N ARG A 154 2.66 -12.19 -3.25
CA ARG A 154 3.79 -11.51 -2.61
C ARG A 154 5.02 -11.62 -3.49
N LYS A 155 5.82 -10.56 -3.50
CA LYS A 155 7.14 -10.51 -4.13
C LYS A 155 8.14 -9.97 -3.12
N GLU A 156 9.11 -10.78 -2.68
CA GLU A 156 10.07 -10.39 -1.61
C GLU A 156 11.26 -9.59 -2.10
N SER A 157 11.68 -9.81 -3.35
CA SER A 157 12.78 -9.09 -4.00
C SER A 157 12.20 -8.21 -5.09
N ALA A 158 11.41 -7.22 -4.69
CA ALA A 158 10.82 -6.25 -5.58
C ALA A 158 11.78 -5.11 -5.93
N GLU A 159 11.46 -4.43 -7.02
CA GLU A 159 12.10 -3.19 -7.45
C GLU A 159 11.04 -2.08 -7.59
N LEU A 160 11.47 -0.82 -7.54
CA LEU A 160 10.58 0.32 -7.81
C LEU A 160 9.97 0.27 -9.22
N SER A 161 10.67 -0.35 -10.17
CA SER A 161 10.20 -0.60 -11.55
C SER A 161 9.01 -1.58 -11.61
N ASP A 162 8.82 -2.44 -10.61
CA ASP A 162 7.67 -3.33 -10.56
C ASP A 162 6.35 -2.57 -10.45
N LEU A 163 6.37 -1.39 -9.82
CA LEU A 163 5.21 -0.50 -9.78
C LEU A 163 4.86 0.06 -11.17
N ASP A 164 5.82 0.13 -12.10
CA ASP A 164 5.53 0.55 -13.48
C ASP A 164 4.73 -0.52 -14.25
N LEU A 165 4.88 -1.80 -13.88
CA LEU A 165 4.16 -2.94 -14.47
C LEU A 165 2.75 -3.11 -13.89
N MET A 166 2.53 -2.62 -12.67
CA MET A 166 1.23 -2.66 -12.02
C MET A 166 0.36 -1.52 -12.56
N ASN A 167 -0.71 -1.88 -13.29
CA ASN A 167 -1.64 -0.90 -13.83
C ASN A 167 -2.34 -0.17 -12.67
N GLY A 168 -1.84 1.01 -12.29
CA GLY A 168 -2.29 1.76 -11.10
C GLY A 168 -3.75 2.23 -11.12
N LYS A 169 -4.52 1.94 -12.18
CA LYS A 169 -5.93 2.28 -12.26
C LYS A 169 -6.77 1.46 -11.28
N GLY A 170 -7.06 2.08 -10.13
CA GLY A 170 -8.00 1.53 -9.13
C GLY A 170 -7.37 0.72 -8.03
N PHE A 171 -6.03 0.69 -7.98
CA PHE A 171 -5.30 0.24 -6.81
C PHE A 171 -4.97 1.45 -5.93
N GLU A 172 -5.15 1.30 -4.63
CA GLU A 172 -4.60 2.22 -3.65
C GLU A 172 -3.21 1.72 -3.24
N LEU A 173 -2.22 2.60 -3.31
CA LEU A 173 -0.84 2.30 -2.95
C LEU A 173 -0.58 2.68 -1.50
N ILE A 174 -0.12 1.72 -0.71
CA ILE A 174 0.28 1.89 0.69
C ILE A 174 1.79 1.70 0.78
N LEU A 175 2.46 2.65 1.43
CA LEU A 175 3.91 2.68 1.54
C LEU A 175 4.34 2.44 2.99
N ASP A 176 5.27 1.50 3.19
CA ASP A 176 5.91 1.22 4.48
C ASP A 176 7.43 1.39 4.38
N GLY A 177 8.05 2.07 5.34
CA GLY A 177 9.51 2.27 5.40
C GLY A 177 10.08 3.36 4.48
N PHE A 178 9.23 4.18 3.85
CA PHE A 178 9.66 5.28 2.98
C PHE A 178 9.92 6.57 3.76
N THR A 179 11.01 7.26 3.43
CA THR A 179 11.26 8.64 3.87
C THR A 179 10.52 9.64 2.98
N GLN A 180 10.40 10.88 3.45
CA GLN A 180 9.83 11.95 2.61
C GLN A 180 10.65 12.17 1.33
N ASP A 181 11.97 12.05 1.41
CA ASP A 181 12.85 12.21 0.25
C ASP A 181 12.74 11.05 -0.73
N ASP A 182 12.56 9.81 -0.23
CA ASP A 182 12.25 8.66 -1.09
C ASP A 182 10.97 8.91 -1.90
N VAL A 183 9.92 9.46 -1.25
CA VAL A 183 8.64 9.76 -1.91
C VAL A 183 8.79 10.89 -2.92
N LYS A 184 9.50 11.97 -2.57
CA LYS A 184 9.74 13.10 -3.49
C LYS A 184 10.52 12.67 -4.73
N THR A 185 11.59 11.89 -4.53
CA THR A 185 12.44 11.40 -5.63
C THR A 185 11.68 10.50 -6.59
N ASN A 186 10.69 9.74 -6.08
CA ASN A 186 9.91 8.78 -6.88
C ASN A 186 8.49 9.24 -7.18
N PHE A 187 8.17 10.53 -6.99
CA PHE A 187 6.80 11.05 -7.04
C PHE A 187 6.07 10.68 -8.33
N GLY A 188 6.72 10.79 -9.49
CA GLY A 188 6.11 10.49 -10.79
C GLY A 188 5.62 9.04 -10.94
N ARG A 189 6.25 8.08 -10.25
CA ARG A 189 5.80 6.67 -10.22
C ARG A 189 4.69 6.47 -9.19
N LEU A 190 4.90 6.99 -7.98
CA LEU A 190 3.97 6.80 -6.85
C LEU A 190 2.63 7.50 -7.08
N ALA A 191 2.63 8.66 -7.74
CA ALA A 191 1.41 9.43 -8.03
C ALA A 191 0.44 8.73 -8.98
N ARG A 192 0.87 7.69 -9.72
CA ARG A 192 0.02 6.95 -10.68
C ARG A 192 -1.07 6.12 -10.00
N PHE A 193 -0.89 5.80 -8.73
CA PHE A 193 -1.83 5.04 -7.92
C PHE A 193 -2.86 5.93 -7.21
N GLN A 194 -2.80 7.25 -7.44
CA GLN A 194 -3.81 8.18 -6.94
C GLN A 194 -4.93 8.35 -7.97
N ARG A 195 -6.16 7.91 -7.65
CA ARG A 195 -7.36 8.36 -8.37
C ARG A 195 -7.85 9.69 -7.79
N ARG A 196 -7.71 10.75 -8.61
CA ARG A 196 -8.52 11.99 -8.66
C ARG A 196 -8.79 12.71 -7.33
N HIS A 197 -7.90 13.62 -6.92
CA HIS A 197 -8.20 15.00 -6.51
C HIS A 197 -6.90 15.72 -6.09
N LEU A 198 -5.95 15.91 -6.99
CA LEU A 198 -4.93 16.93 -6.77
C LEU A 198 -4.47 17.49 -8.12
N ALA A 199 -5.29 18.38 -8.67
CA ALA A 199 -4.76 19.43 -9.51
C ALA A 199 -3.85 20.28 -8.61
N LEU A 200 -2.58 20.40 -9.01
CA LEU A 200 -1.77 21.61 -8.84
C LEU A 200 -2.10 22.45 -7.60
N ALA A 201 -1.68 21.98 -6.42
CA ALA A 201 -1.09 22.78 -5.36
C ALA A 201 -0.86 21.85 -4.16
N MET A 202 0.37 21.74 -3.70
CA MET A 202 0.64 21.42 -2.30
C MET A 202 0.53 22.74 -1.53
N PRO A 203 -0.59 23.03 -0.84
CA PRO A 203 -0.50 23.79 0.40
C PRO A 203 -1.45 23.27 1.49
N SER A 204 -2.18 22.18 1.26
CA SER A 204 -3.18 21.69 2.23
C SER A 204 -3.56 20.23 1.98
N ALA A 205 -2.58 19.33 1.97
CA ALA A 205 -2.85 18.00 2.52
C ALA A 205 -2.88 18.18 4.03
N ILE A 206 -4.02 17.96 4.68
CA ILE A 206 -4.06 17.81 6.14
C ILE A 206 -3.29 16.51 6.43
N LEU A 207 -1.98 16.66 6.62
CA LEU A 207 -1.10 15.64 7.14
C LEU A 207 -1.45 15.50 8.62
N VAL A 208 -2.36 14.59 8.96
CA VAL A 208 -2.56 14.23 10.36
C VAL A 208 -1.37 13.40 10.79
N GLU A 209 -0.43 14.07 11.43
CA GLU A 209 0.75 13.48 12.05
C GLU A 209 0.33 12.74 13.32
N PHE A 210 0.28 11.41 13.27
CA PHE A 210 0.33 10.65 14.51
C PHE A 210 1.73 10.85 15.11
N ARG A 211 1.83 11.23 16.38
CA ARG A 211 3.11 11.38 17.07
C ARG A 211 3.20 10.32 18.17
N PHE A 212 3.95 9.25 17.91
CA PHE A 212 4.17 8.20 18.90
C PHE A 212 5.35 8.56 19.82
N GLU A 213 5.05 8.98 21.06
CA GLU A 213 6.06 9.36 22.08
C GLU A 213 6.42 8.23 23.06
N HIS A 214 5.67 7.12 23.12
CA HIS A 214 5.95 6.01 24.04
C HIS A 214 6.06 4.64 23.37
N HIS A 215 6.91 3.78 23.95
CA HIS A 215 7.30 2.49 23.39
C HIS A 215 6.12 1.56 23.11
N TRP A 216 6.04 1.13 21.85
CA TRP A 216 5.24 0.00 21.40
C TRP A 216 6.17 -1.20 21.34
N ARG A 217 5.78 -2.30 21.96
CA ARG A 217 6.49 -3.57 21.83
C ARG A 217 5.51 -4.53 21.16
N ALA A 218 5.73 -4.77 19.87
CA ALA A 218 5.32 -6.04 19.30
C ALA A 218 6.27 -7.08 19.88
N PHE A 219 5.73 -8.04 20.60
CA PHE A 219 6.52 -9.11 21.18
C PHE A 219 6.44 -10.28 20.21
N SER A 220 7.61 -10.77 19.79
CA SER A 220 7.75 -12.14 19.31
C SER A 220 8.14 -12.95 20.54
N LEU A 221 7.33 -13.94 20.91
CA LEU A 221 7.79 -14.98 21.82
C LEU A 221 8.40 -16.04 20.90
N ASP A 222 9.73 -16.07 20.86
CA ASP A 222 10.48 -17.22 20.36
C ASP A 222 10.26 -18.43 21.29
#